data_AF-A0A355FQL4-F1
#
_entry.id   AF-A0A355FQL4-F1
#
_cell.length_a   1.000
_cell.length_b   1.000
_cell.length_c   1.000
_cell.angle_alpha   90.00
_cell.angle_beta   90.00
_cell.angle_gamma   90.00
#
_symmetry.space_group_name_H-M   'P 1'
#
loop_
_entity.id
_entity.type
_entity.pdbx_description
1 polymer ?
#
loop_
_entity_poly.entity_id
_entity_poly.type
_entity_poly.pdbx_seq_one_letter_code
_entity_poly.pdbx_strand_id
1 'polypeptide(L)' 'HPVVERMLPPGRFVPNDTLLDQNTHRLQIITGPNMAGKSTYMRQVALIVLMAQIGSFVPAGFAQIG' A
#
# COMPACT_ATOMS: atom_id res chain seq x y z
N HIS A 1 1.27 3.14 5.00
CA HIS A 1 0.03 2.44 5.41
C HIS A 1 -0.72 3.38 6.34
N PRO A 2 -1.96 3.81 6.04
CA PRO A 2 -2.57 4.98 6.69
C PRO A 2 -2.64 4.92 8.22
N VAL A 3 -2.84 3.73 8.81
CA VAL A 3 -2.83 3.54 10.27
C VAL A 3 -1.43 3.27 10.83
N VAL A 4 -0.75 2.21 10.37
CA VAL A 4 0.57 1.77 10.89
C VAL A 4 1.62 2.88 10.85
N GLU A 5 1.64 3.68 9.79
CA GLU A 5 2.59 4.79 9.64
C GLU A 5 2.44 5.86 10.73
N ARG A 6 1.21 6.10 11.20
CA ARG A 6 0.92 7.04 12.30
C ARG A 6 1.23 6.47 13.69
N MET A 7 1.27 5.14 13.82
CA MET A 7 1.54 4.45 15.08
C MET A 7 3.04 4.27 15.34
N LEU A 8 3.87 4.31 14.29
CA LEU A 8 5.31 4.16 14.39
C LEU A 8 6.00 5.53 14.57
N PRO A 9 7.16 5.58 15.25
CA PRO A 9 7.98 6.78 15.28
C PRO A 9 8.34 7.26 13.86
N PRO A 10 8.50 8.59 13.65
CA PRO A 10 8.91 9.14 12.36
C PRO A 10 10.13 8.44 11.78
N GLY A 11 10.11 8.15 10.48
CA GLY A 11 11.21 7.47 9.77
C GLY A 11 11.28 5.96 9.95
N ARG A 12 10.41 5.33 10.76
CA ARG A 12 10.39 3.86 10.91
C ARG A 12 9.53 3.13 9.89
N PHE A 13 8.52 3.80 9.35
CA PHE A 13 7.72 3.21 8.28
C PHE A 13 8.40 3.45 6.94
N VAL A 14 8.75 2.37 6.23
CA VAL A 14 9.34 2.44 4.90
C VAL A 14 8.22 2.36 3.86
N PRO A 15 8.04 3.37 2.99
CA PRO A 15 7.07 3.32 1.90
C PRO A 15 7.36 2.16 0.93
N ASN A 16 6.30 1.66 0.28
CA ASN A 16 6.41 0.60 -0.73
C ASN A 16 5.65 1.04 -1.99
N ASP A 17 6.25 0.82 -3.15
CA ASP A 17 5.60 1.04 -4.44
C ASP A 17 4.64 -0.09 -4.78
N THR A 18 3.65 0.18 -5.62
CA THR A 18 2.69 -0.83 -6.09
C THR A 18 2.32 -0.57 -7.52
N LEU A 19 2.50 -1.58 -8.37
CA LEU A 19 2.04 -1.58 -9.76
C LEU A 19 1.06 -2.74 -9.95
N LEU A 20 -0.19 -2.38 -10.24
CA LEU A 20 -1.22 -3.31 -10.69
C LEU A 20 -1.94 -2.66 -11.87
N ASP A 21 -2.05 -3.39 -12.97
CA ASP A 21 -2.70 -2.91 -14.19
C ASP A 21 -3.52 -4.03 -14.84
N GLN A 22 -4.33 -3.68 -15.85
CA GLN A 22 -5.20 -4.64 -16.54
C GLN A 22 -4.46 -5.43 -17.64
N ASN A 23 -3.20 -5.13 -17.92
CA ASN A 23 -2.45 -5.66 -19.04
C ASN A 23 -1.49 -6.77 -18.58
N THR A 24 -0.42 -6.39 -17.90
CA THR A 24 0.73 -7.22 -17.54
C THR A 24 0.79 -7.53 -16.05
N HIS A 25 0.34 -6.63 -15.16
CA HIS A 25 0.51 -6.75 -13.71
C HIS A 25 -0.82 -6.99 -12.98
N ARG A 26 -1.57 -8.01 -13.38
CA ARG A 26 -2.90 -8.32 -12.79
C ARG A 26 -2.83 -9.10 -11.48
N LEU A 27 -1.72 -9.77 -11.20
CA LEU A 27 -1.54 -10.63 -10.03
C LEU A 27 -0.13 -10.43 -9.47
N GLN A 28 -0.04 -10.23 -8.15
CA GLN A 28 1.22 -10.24 -7.41
C GLN A 28 1.27 -11.46 -6.48
N ILE A 29 2.33 -12.26 -6.59
CA ILE A 29 2.63 -13.34 -5.64
C ILE A 29 3.73 -12.83 -4.71
N ILE A 30 3.41 -12.72 -3.41
CA ILE A 30 4.31 -12.13 -2.41
C ILE A 30 4.77 -13.22 -1.45
N THR A 31 6.07 -13.52 -1.46
CA THR A 31 6.69 -14.55 -0.61
C THR A 31 7.59 -13.91 0.44
N GLY A 32 8.09 -14.72 1.39
CA GLY A 32 9.02 -14.28 2.44
C GLY A 32 8.58 -14.67 3.86
N PRO A 33 9.46 -14.52 4.87
CA PRO A 33 9.21 -14.97 6.23
C PRO A 33 8.05 -14.22 6.91
N ASN A 34 7.44 -14.83 7.92
CA ASN A 34 6.43 -14.16 8.74
C ASN A 34 6.99 -12.87 9.35
N MET A 35 6.11 -11.90 9.58
CA MET A 35 6.45 -10.57 10.12
C MET A 35 7.31 -9.67 9.21
N ALA A 36 7.64 -10.08 7.98
CA ALA A 36 8.33 -9.25 6.98
C ALA A 36 7.46 -8.14 6.35
N GLY A 37 6.36 -7.72 6.99
CA GLY A 37 5.50 -6.64 6.48
C GLY A 37 4.58 -7.01 5.30
N LYS A 38 4.58 -8.25 4.82
CA LYS A 38 3.74 -8.69 3.68
C LYS A 38 2.25 -8.35 3.86
N SER A 39 1.68 -8.66 5.03
CA SER A 39 0.27 -8.34 5.34
C SER A 39 0.03 -6.83 5.46
N THR A 40 1.03 -6.08 5.94
CA THR A 40 0.99 -4.61 6.01
C THR A 40 0.96 -4.01 4.61
N TYR A 41 1.79 -4.49 3.70
CA TYR A 41 1.79 -4.08 2.29
C TYR A 41 0.43 -4.36 1.63
N MET A 42 -0.08 -5.59 1.71
CA MET A 42 -1.36 -5.95 1.06
C MET A 42 -2.53 -5.11 1.59
N ARG A 43 -2.60 -4.89 2.91
CA ARG A 43 -3.64 -4.03 3.52
C ARG A 43 -3.46 -2.57 3.14
N GLN A 44 -2.22 -2.08 3.05
CA GLN A 44 -1.95 -0.72 2.59
C GLN A 44 -2.54 -0.47 1.20
N VAL A 45 -2.28 -1.37 0.24
CA VAL A 45 -2.78 -1.22 -1.13
C VAL A 45 -4.31 -1.15 -1.13
N ALA A 46 -4.98 -2.09 -0.45
CA ALA A 46 -6.44 -2.10 -0.37
C ALA A 46 -7.02 -0.83 0.27
N LEU A 47 -6.42 -0.35 1.37
CA LEU A 47 -6.86 0.88 2.04
C LEU A 47 -6.64 2.12 1.19
N ILE A 48 -5.52 2.20 0.45
CA ILE A 48 -5.24 3.33 -0.45
C ILE A 48 -6.28 3.40 -1.56
N VAL A 49 -6.63 2.27 -2.18
CA VAL A 49 -7.69 2.21 -3.20
C VAL A 49 -9.03 2.70 -2.64
N LEU A 50 -9.42 2.20 -1.46
CA LEU A 50 -10.66 2.61 -0.80
C LEU A 50 -10.68 4.11 -0.50
N MET A 51 -9.59 4.65 0.05
CA MET A 51 -9.45 6.08 0.35
C MET A 51 -9.60 6.94 -0.92
N ALA A 52 -8.96 6.54 -2.02
CA ALA A 52 -9.06 7.24 -3.29
C ALA A 52 -10.50 7.25 -3.83
N GLN A 53 -11.21 6.12 -3.78
CA GLN A 53 -12.59 6.01 -4.25
C GLN A 53 -13.59 6.80 -3.39
N ILE A 54 -13.28 7.06 -2.12
CA ILE A 54 -14.07 7.93 -1.24
C ILE A 54 -13.78 9.43 -1.51
N GLY A 55 -12.78 9.75 -2.34
CA GLY A 55 -12.38 11.13 -2.63
C GLY A 55 -11.42 11.73 -1.59
N SER A 56 -10.74 10.89 -0.81
CA SER A 56 -9.73 11.33 0.16
C SER A 56 -8.35 11.42 -0.48
N PHE A 57 -7.52 12.34 0.02
CA PHE A 57 -6.07 12.24 -0.19
C PHE A 57 -5.54 10.90 0.35
N VAL A 58 -4.54 10.34 -0.33
CA VAL A 58 -3.91 9.06 0.02
C VAL A 58 -2.45 9.26 0.47
N PRO A 59 -1.92 8.42 1.38
CA PRO A 59 -0.55 8.52 1.86
C PRO A 59 0.44 7.93 0.84
N ALA A 60 0.67 8.66 -0.25
CA ALA A 60 1.64 8.31 -1.29
C ALA A 60 2.22 9.59 -1.92
N GLY A 61 3.45 9.53 -2.43
CA GLY A 61 4.03 10.64 -3.20
C GLY A 61 3.31 10.86 -4.54
N PHE A 62 2.81 9.77 -5.13
CA PHE A 62 1.97 9.77 -6.33
C PHE A 62 1.03 8.55 -6.30
N ALA A 63 -0.19 8.69 -6.81
CA ALA A 63 -1.12 7.59 -6.96
C ALA A 63 -2.02 7.81 -8.19
N GLN A 64 -2.18 6.77 -9.00
CA GLN A 64 -3.13 6.71 -10.11
C GLN A 64 -4.06 5.50 -9.87
N ILE A 65 -5.35 5.76 -9.66
CA ILE A 65 -6.35 4.77 -9.28
C ILE A 65 -7.65 5.10 -10.02
N GLY A 66 -8.21 4.12 -10.74
CA GLY A 66 -9.33 4.30 -11.66
C GLY A 66 -8.85 4.34 -13.11
#